data_AF-A0A9D5SNP5-F1
#
_entry.id   AF-A0A9D5SNP5-F1
#
_cell.length_a   1.000
_cell.length_b   1.000
_cell.length_c   1.000
_cell.angle_alpha   90.00
_cell.angle_beta   90.00
_cell.angle_gamma   90.00
#
_symmetry.space_group_name_H-M   'P 1'
#
loop_
_entity.id
_entity.type
_entity.pdbx_description
1 polymer ?
#
loop_
_entity_poly.entity_id
_entity_poly.type
_entity_poly.pdbx_seq_one_letter_code
_entity_poly.pdbx_strand_id
1 'polypeptide(L)'
;MKKCKKCGALQNDDRTVCIDCGTLLGRPMTAEEEAAEEASIDSKLDDMAERTEDFYVPIRDKVMGILCILGIIAAFVLINLTGTAKDAIKDSIPDNVMVSTGNGAVVIMSDGVGNYEYPSRRMGELNDAALFGLLGIITHLAACPMLLVPRFMWFLDTLKYRIFYEWDTTPSDFALFVRKAVTYMMFAVGIICIMYGYSLYF
;
A
#
# COMPACT_ATOMS: atom_id res chain seq x y z
N MET A 1 8.28 45.85 -12.77
CA MET A 1 8.53 44.92 -13.90
C MET A 1 7.45 45.02 -15.00
N LYS A 2 7.78 44.64 -16.25
CA LYS A 2 6.82 44.54 -17.38
C LYS A 2 6.58 43.09 -17.78
N LYS A 3 5.30 42.70 -17.93
CA LYS A 3 4.90 41.40 -18.49
C LYS A 3 4.53 41.54 -19.97
N CYS A 4 5.12 40.72 -20.84
CA CYS A 4 4.75 40.71 -22.25
C CYS A 4 3.37 40.09 -22.46
N LYS A 5 2.44 40.80 -23.12
CA LYS A 5 1.09 40.27 -23.41
C LYS A 5 1.08 39.10 -24.41
N LYS A 6 2.11 38.97 -25.23
CA LYS A 6 2.18 37.94 -26.29
C LYS A 6 2.78 36.63 -25.79
N CYS A 7 3.91 36.68 -25.08
CA CYS A 7 4.62 35.48 -24.62
C CYS A 7 4.61 35.27 -23.10
N GLY A 8 4.14 36.25 -22.30
CA GLY A 8 4.09 36.15 -20.85
C GLY A 8 5.42 36.40 -20.12
N ALA A 9 6.53 36.63 -20.82
CA ALA A 9 7.83 36.86 -20.20
C ALA A 9 7.86 38.14 -19.34
N LEU A 10 8.50 38.03 -18.17
CA LEU A 10 8.79 39.15 -17.27
C LEU A 10 10.12 39.82 -17.67
N GLN A 11 10.10 41.14 -17.79
CA GLN A 11 11.21 41.94 -18.31
C GLN A 11 11.40 43.20 -17.45
N ASN A 12 12.62 43.75 -17.47
CA ASN A 12 12.94 45.01 -16.81
C ASN A 12 12.12 46.19 -17.38
N ASP A 13 11.82 47.15 -16.52
CA ASP A 13 10.95 48.29 -16.85
C ASP A 13 11.56 49.25 -17.89
N ASP A 14 12.88 49.24 -18.03
CA ASP A 14 13.59 50.07 -19.01
C ASP A 14 13.37 49.61 -20.46
N ARG A 15 12.88 48.38 -20.67
CA ARG A 15 12.70 47.82 -22.01
C ARG A 15 11.37 48.24 -22.61
N THR A 16 11.41 48.60 -23.89
CA THR A 16 10.23 48.89 -24.72
C THR A 16 9.81 47.72 -25.59
N VAL A 17 10.70 46.74 -25.80
CA VAL A 17 10.47 45.56 -26.65
C VAL A 17 10.81 44.30 -25.86
N CYS A 18 9.98 43.26 -26.00
CA CYS A 18 10.22 41.95 -25.39
C CYS A 18 11.40 41.24 -26.07
N ILE A 19 12.36 40.74 -25.28
CA ILE A 19 13.54 40.01 -25.79
C ILE A 19 13.13 38.74 -26.54
N ASP A 20 12.13 38.03 -26.03
CA ASP A 20 11.82 36.68 -26.50
C ASP A 20 10.95 36.67 -27.78
N CYS A 21 10.06 37.65 -27.93
CA CYS A 21 9.08 37.65 -29.02
C CYS A 21 9.04 38.95 -29.86
N GLY A 22 9.91 39.92 -29.57
CA GLY A 22 10.04 41.16 -30.33
C GLY A 22 8.82 42.10 -30.28
N THR A 23 7.83 41.82 -29.42
CA THR A 23 6.60 42.62 -29.33
C THR A 23 6.80 43.82 -28.41
N LEU A 24 6.18 44.95 -28.73
CA LEU A 24 6.18 46.15 -27.88
C LEU A 24 5.59 45.83 -26.50
N LEU A 25 6.33 46.19 -25.46
CA LEU A 25 5.92 46.05 -24.07
C LEU A 25 5.00 47.22 -23.69
N GLY A 26 3.97 46.93 -22.91
CA GLY A 26 3.03 47.92 -22.41
C GLY A 26 3.59 48.76 -21.26
N ARG A 27 2.67 49.39 -20.51
CA ARG A 27 3.00 50.07 -19.27
C ARG A 27 3.64 49.10 -18.26
N PRO A 28 4.50 49.59 -17.35
CA PRO A 28 4.94 48.83 -16.18
C PRO A 28 3.72 48.31 -15.40
N MET A 29 3.85 47.12 -14.80
CA MET A 29 2.83 46.61 -13.90
C MET A 29 2.70 47.53 -12.68
N THR A 30 1.52 47.57 -12.08
CA THR A 30 1.35 48.23 -10.79
C THR A 30 1.97 47.36 -9.69
N ALA A 31 2.31 47.97 -8.54
CA ALA A 31 2.86 47.21 -7.41
C ALA A 31 1.93 46.08 -6.94
N GLU A 32 0.61 46.27 -7.05
CA GLU A 32 -0.37 45.22 -6.74
C GLU A 32 -0.35 44.06 -7.74
N GLU A 33 -0.26 44.35 -9.05
CA GLU A 33 -0.16 43.33 -10.09
C GLU A 33 1.15 42.54 -9.98
N GLU A 34 2.25 43.22 -9.62
CA GLU A 34 3.56 42.60 -9.42
C GLU A 34 3.57 41.65 -8.21
N ALA A 35 3.04 42.11 -7.06
CA ALA A 35 2.93 41.27 -5.86
C ALA A 35 2.04 40.04 -6.08
N ALA A 36 0.94 40.18 -6.84
CA ALA A 36 0.06 39.06 -7.17
C ALA A 36 0.74 38.02 -8.08
N GLU A 37 1.53 38.48 -9.05
CA GLU A 37 2.26 37.57 -9.95
C GLU A 37 3.39 36.85 -9.22
N GLU A 38 4.15 37.56 -8.37
CA GLU A 38 5.20 36.97 -7.53
C GLU A 38 4.63 35.90 -6.60
N ALA A 39 3.52 36.16 -5.91
CA ALA A 39 2.85 35.16 -5.08
C ALA A 39 2.41 33.92 -5.89
N SER A 40 1.99 34.11 -7.14
CA SER A 40 1.63 32.99 -8.03
C SER A 40 2.85 32.16 -8.45
N ILE A 41 4.00 32.80 -8.66
CA ILE A 41 5.25 32.12 -9.01
C ILE A 41 5.76 31.36 -7.80
N ASP A 42 5.78 32.00 -6.63
CA ASP A 42 6.22 31.41 -5.38
C ASP A 42 5.39 30.16 -5.03
N SER A 43 4.05 30.26 -5.13
CA SER A 43 3.18 29.09 -4.90
C SER A 43 3.41 27.93 -5.88
N LYS A 44 3.78 28.23 -7.14
CA LYS A 44 4.13 27.19 -8.13
C LYS A 44 5.52 26.63 -7.88
N LEU A 45 6.46 27.46 -7.44
CA LEU A 45 7.81 27.01 -7.06
C LEU A 45 7.74 26.11 -5.84
N ASP A 46 6.89 26.44 -4.86
CA ASP A 46 6.61 25.58 -3.70
C ASP A 46 5.96 24.26 -4.12
N ASP A 47 4.93 24.27 -4.98
CA ASP A 47 4.31 23.02 -5.49
C ASP A 47 5.30 22.19 -6.32
N MET A 48 6.18 22.83 -7.09
CA MET A 48 7.25 22.14 -7.80
C MET A 48 8.30 21.59 -6.84
N ALA A 49 8.73 22.36 -5.85
CA ALA A 49 9.70 21.97 -4.84
C ALA A 49 9.20 20.76 -4.05
N GLU A 50 7.95 20.81 -3.58
CA GLU A 50 7.29 19.73 -2.85
C GLU A 50 7.18 18.45 -3.70
N ARG A 51 6.96 18.57 -5.02
CA ARG A 51 6.95 17.42 -5.94
C ARG A 51 8.33 16.88 -6.29
N THR A 52 9.37 17.72 -6.22
CA THR A 52 10.76 17.29 -6.44
C THR A 52 11.44 16.74 -5.21
N GLU A 53 10.86 16.91 -4.02
CA GLU A 53 11.34 16.19 -2.85
C GLU A 53 11.25 14.68 -3.12
N ASP A 54 12.35 13.95 -2.92
CA ASP A 54 12.45 12.48 -3.07
C ASP A 54 11.39 11.71 -2.25
N PHE A 55 10.69 12.40 -1.35
CA PHE A 55 9.67 11.86 -0.44
C PHE A 55 8.23 12.18 -0.85
N TYR A 56 7.99 12.81 -2.00
CA TYR A 56 6.63 13.02 -2.49
C TYR A 56 5.91 11.68 -2.71
N VAL A 57 4.86 11.43 -1.92
CA VAL A 57 3.99 10.25 -2.08
C VAL A 57 2.90 10.59 -3.10
N PRO A 58 2.91 10.00 -4.30
CA PRO A 58 1.83 10.24 -5.24
C PRO A 58 0.50 9.73 -4.68
N ILE A 59 -0.60 10.39 -5.05
CA ILE A 59 -1.96 10.05 -4.57
C ILE A 59 -2.28 8.56 -4.77
N ARG A 60 -1.79 7.96 -5.87
CA ARG A 60 -1.96 6.53 -6.15
C ARG A 60 -1.38 5.64 -5.06
N ASP A 61 -0.20 5.98 -4.54
CA ASP A 61 0.45 5.20 -3.47
C ASP A 61 -0.31 5.34 -2.15
N LYS A 62 -0.90 6.52 -1.87
CA LYS A 62 -1.79 6.72 -0.73
C LYS A 62 -3.04 5.84 -0.81
N VAL A 63 -3.68 5.80 -1.99
CA VAL A 63 -4.86 4.95 -2.23
C VAL A 63 -4.50 3.48 -2.05
N MET A 64 -3.38 3.03 -2.61
CA MET A 64 -2.91 1.65 -2.46
C MET A 64 -2.59 1.31 -1.00
N GLY A 65 -2.01 2.24 -0.24
CA GLY A 65 -1.79 2.05 1.19
C GLY A 65 -3.09 1.89 1.98
N ILE A 66 -4.14 2.66 1.66
CA ILE A 66 -5.48 2.49 2.26
C ILE A 66 -6.07 1.13 1.89
N LEU A 67 -5.96 0.71 0.62
CA LEU A 67 -6.39 -0.61 0.18
C LEU A 67 -5.65 -1.73 0.92
N CYS A 68 -4.36 -1.55 1.23
CA CYS A 68 -3.63 -2.51 2.05
C CYS A 68 -4.21 -2.64 3.46
N ILE A 69 -4.58 -1.52 4.09
CA ILE A 69 -5.22 -1.54 5.42
C ILE A 69 -6.56 -2.28 5.35
N LEU A 70 -7.37 -2.03 4.32
CA LEU A 70 -8.62 -2.76 4.10
C LEU A 70 -8.37 -4.26 3.89
N GLY A 71 -7.31 -4.63 3.17
CA GLY A 71 -6.88 -6.02 3.00
C GLY A 71 -6.53 -6.69 4.33
N ILE A 72 -5.80 -6.00 5.22
CA ILE A 72 -5.49 -6.50 6.57
C ILE A 72 -6.78 -6.74 7.37
N ILE A 73 -7.73 -5.80 7.33
CA ILE A 73 -9.01 -5.93 8.03
C ILE A 73 -9.80 -7.13 7.47
N ALA A 74 -9.88 -7.28 6.14
CA ALA A 74 -10.57 -8.39 5.49
C ALA A 74 -9.95 -9.75 5.87
N ALA A 75 -8.62 -9.83 5.87
CA ALA A 75 -7.90 -11.04 6.27
C ALA A 75 -8.12 -11.36 7.76
N PHE A 76 -8.15 -10.35 8.63
CA PHE A 76 -8.45 -10.52 10.04
C PHE A 76 -9.87 -11.04 10.26
N VAL A 77 -10.86 -10.48 9.56
CA VAL A 77 -12.25 -10.98 9.59
C VAL A 77 -12.31 -12.43 9.15
N LEU A 78 -11.64 -12.81 8.06
CA LEU A 78 -11.58 -14.19 7.59
C LEU A 78 -11.03 -15.15 8.66
N ILE A 79 -9.93 -14.78 9.34
CA ILE A 79 -9.36 -15.61 10.41
C ILE A 79 -10.37 -15.79 11.56
N ASN A 80 -11.05 -14.73 12.00
CA ASN A 80 -12.05 -14.83 13.07
C ASN A 80 -13.27 -15.68 12.66
N LEU A 81 -13.70 -15.60 11.39
CA LEU A 81 -14.76 -16.45 10.85
C LEU A 81 -14.35 -17.93 10.83
N THR A 82 -13.10 -18.25 10.50
CA THR A 82 -12.59 -19.64 10.56
C THR A 82 -12.51 -20.16 12.00
N GLY A 83 -12.18 -19.30 12.97
CA GLY A 83 -12.14 -19.67 14.40
C GLY A 83 -13.54 -20.01 14.92
N THR A 84 -14.51 -19.13 14.71
CA THR A 84 -15.91 -19.35 15.13
C THR A 84 -16.53 -20.59 14.51
N ALA A 85 -16.23 -20.89 13.23
CA ALA A 85 -16.69 -22.11 12.59
C ALA A 85 -16.08 -23.37 13.21
N LYS A 86 -14.80 -23.33 13.62
CA LYS A 86 -14.15 -24.46 14.31
C LYS A 86 -14.77 -24.71 15.68
N ASP A 87 -15.04 -23.64 16.44
CA ASP A 87 -15.65 -23.75 17.76
C ASP A 87 -17.08 -24.32 17.66
N ALA A 88 -17.88 -23.84 16.70
CA ALA A 88 -19.23 -24.38 16.46
C ALA A 88 -19.24 -25.87 16.08
N ILE A 89 -18.26 -26.34 15.28
CA ILE A 89 -18.12 -27.76 14.95
C ILE A 89 -17.75 -28.55 16.21
N LYS A 90 -16.82 -28.04 17.02
CA LYS A 90 -16.38 -28.68 18.25
C LYS A 90 -17.53 -28.85 19.25
N ASP A 91 -18.36 -27.83 19.41
CA ASP A 91 -19.51 -27.84 20.32
C ASP A 91 -20.64 -28.77 19.85
N SER A 92 -20.68 -29.13 18.56
CA SER A 92 -21.65 -30.10 18.01
C SER A 92 -21.28 -31.57 18.28
N ILE A 93 -20.09 -31.86 18.77
CA ILE A 93 -19.60 -33.21 19.05
C ILE A 93 -19.88 -33.54 20.53
N PRO A 94 -20.65 -34.59 20.85
CA PRO A 94 -20.94 -34.94 22.23
C PRO A 94 -19.70 -35.51 22.95
N ASP A 95 -19.57 -35.18 24.24
CA ASP A 95 -18.39 -35.48 25.08
C ASP A 95 -18.04 -36.98 25.19
N ASN A 96 -18.98 -37.87 24.85
CA ASN A 96 -18.80 -39.32 24.89
C ASN A 96 -18.12 -39.89 23.63
N VAL A 97 -17.78 -39.06 22.64
CA VAL A 97 -17.13 -39.49 21.40
C VAL A 97 -15.63 -39.24 21.46
N MET A 98 -14.84 -40.30 21.61
CA MET A 98 -13.38 -40.22 21.45
C MET A 98 -13.02 -40.16 19.97
N VAL A 99 -12.49 -39.02 19.53
CA VAL A 99 -11.99 -38.83 18.16
C VAL A 99 -10.50 -39.14 18.13
N SER A 100 -10.12 -40.22 17.45
CA SER A 100 -8.70 -40.49 17.15
C SER A 100 -8.28 -39.71 15.91
N THR A 101 -7.36 -38.76 16.07
CA THR A 101 -6.85 -37.85 15.01
C THR A 101 -5.78 -38.49 14.10
N GLY A 102 -5.80 -39.81 13.91
CA GLY A 102 -4.99 -40.48 12.90
C GLY A 102 -5.51 -40.21 11.48
N ASN A 103 -4.68 -40.47 10.45
CA ASN A 103 -4.94 -40.28 9.00
C ASN A 103 -6.17 -41.05 8.41
N GLY A 104 -7.08 -41.50 9.26
CA GLY A 104 -8.43 -41.95 8.94
C GLY A 104 -9.20 -41.93 10.26
N ALA A 105 -9.98 -40.87 10.51
CA ALA A 105 -10.77 -40.75 11.72
C ALA A 105 -11.84 -41.85 11.75
N VAL A 106 -11.61 -42.92 12.50
CA VAL A 106 -12.63 -43.92 12.82
C VAL A 106 -13.30 -43.49 14.12
N VAL A 107 -14.59 -43.14 14.02
CA VAL A 107 -15.41 -42.83 15.20
C VAL A 107 -15.90 -44.15 15.77
N ILE A 108 -15.43 -44.51 16.97
CA ILE A 108 -15.94 -45.68 17.68
C ILE A 108 -16.96 -45.18 18.71
N MET A 109 -18.26 -45.35 18.42
CA MET A 109 -19.32 -45.16 19.40
C MET A 109 -19.54 -46.44 20.22
N SER A 110 -19.94 -46.29 21.49
CA SER A 110 -20.17 -47.40 22.43
C SER A 110 -21.36 -48.30 22.04
N ASP A 111 -22.14 -47.89 21.03
CA ASP A 111 -23.48 -48.37 20.72
C ASP A 111 -23.54 -49.14 19.38
N GLY A 112 -22.44 -49.16 18.63
CA GLY A 112 -22.35 -49.78 17.31
C GLY A 112 -21.59 -48.91 16.31
N VAL A 113 -21.03 -49.56 15.29
CA VAL A 113 -20.26 -48.90 14.22
C VAL A 113 -21.22 -48.18 13.26
N GLY A 114 -21.50 -46.91 13.54
CA GLY A 114 -22.14 -46.01 12.58
C GLY A 114 -21.07 -45.36 11.70
N ASN A 115 -21.20 -45.48 10.38
CA ASN A 115 -20.36 -44.72 9.44
C ASN A 115 -20.84 -43.27 9.40
N TYR A 116 -20.39 -42.46 10.35
CA TYR A 116 -20.48 -41.02 10.24
C TYR A 116 -19.26 -40.56 9.44
N GLU A 117 -19.48 -40.03 8.22
CA GLU A 117 -18.43 -39.28 7.53
C GLU A 117 -18.11 -38.05 8.38
N TYR A 118 -17.00 -38.13 9.11
CA TYR A 118 -16.49 -36.96 9.81
C TYR A 118 -16.22 -35.86 8.78
N PRO A 119 -16.53 -34.59 9.08
CA PRO A 119 -16.17 -33.46 8.23
C PRO A 119 -14.66 -33.15 8.35
N SER A 120 -13.80 -34.19 8.38
CA SER A 120 -12.35 -34.08 8.44
C SER A 120 -11.79 -33.25 7.27
N ARG A 121 -12.41 -33.40 6.09
CA ARG A 121 -12.13 -32.58 4.92
C ARG A 121 -12.40 -31.09 5.18
N ARG A 122 -13.54 -30.76 5.81
CA ARG A 122 -13.94 -29.38 6.12
C ARG A 122 -13.06 -28.74 7.21
N MET A 123 -12.57 -29.52 8.19
CA MET A 123 -11.59 -29.02 9.16
C MET A 123 -10.23 -28.71 8.53
N GLY A 124 -9.80 -29.50 7.55
CA GLY A 124 -8.60 -29.21 6.74
C GLY A 124 -8.75 -27.90 5.97
N GLU A 125 -9.86 -27.73 5.25
CA GLU A 125 -10.18 -26.51 4.48
C GLU A 125 -10.24 -25.26 5.37
N LEU A 126 -10.77 -25.35 6.60
CA LEU A 126 -10.77 -24.27 7.59
C LEU A 126 -9.37 -23.89 8.09
N ASN A 127 -8.45 -24.85 8.23
CA ASN A 127 -7.06 -24.59 8.59
C ASN A 127 -6.31 -23.90 7.45
N ASP A 128 -6.53 -24.37 6.23
CA ASP A 128 -5.93 -23.78 5.03
C ASP A 128 -6.43 -22.36 4.82
N ALA A 129 -7.74 -22.12 4.94
CA ALA A 129 -8.32 -20.77 4.86
C ALA A 129 -7.69 -19.79 5.88
N ALA A 130 -7.49 -20.23 7.13
CA ALA A 130 -6.83 -19.43 8.16
C ALA A 130 -5.36 -19.16 7.83
N LEU A 131 -4.64 -20.15 7.29
CA LEU A 131 -3.25 -20.01 6.85
C LEU A 131 -3.13 -18.97 5.73
N PHE A 132 -4.01 -19.03 4.72
CA PHE A 132 -4.04 -18.04 3.64
C PHE A 132 -4.43 -16.64 4.12
N GLY A 133 -5.36 -16.54 5.08
CA GLY A 133 -5.64 -15.28 5.77
C GLY A 133 -4.41 -14.68 6.45
N LEU A 134 -3.65 -15.50 7.18
CA LEU A 134 -2.43 -15.07 7.87
C LEU A 134 -1.33 -14.64 6.90
N LEU A 135 -1.12 -15.38 5.81
CA LEU A 135 -0.22 -14.98 4.72
C LEU A 135 -0.66 -13.66 4.07
N GLY A 136 -1.97 -13.46 3.88
CA GLY A 136 -2.55 -12.20 3.44
C GLY A 136 -2.23 -11.03 4.38
N ILE A 137 -2.30 -11.24 5.70
CA ILE A 137 -1.93 -10.21 6.69
C ILE A 137 -0.45 -9.86 6.58
N ILE A 138 0.44 -10.87 6.56
CA ILE A 138 1.89 -10.64 6.53
C ILE A 138 2.30 -9.86 5.28
N THR A 139 1.76 -10.23 4.12
CA THR A 139 2.07 -9.57 2.84
C THR A 139 1.59 -8.12 2.82
N HIS A 140 0.37 -7.83 3.29
CA HIS A 140 -0.12 -6.45 3.38
C HIS A 140 0.59 -5.63 4.46
N LEU A 141 0.97 -6.24 5.60
CA LEU A 141 1.79 -5.58 6.62
C LEU A 141 3.18 -5.21 6.11
N ALA A 142 3.77 -6.03 5.23
CA ALA A 142 5.05 -5.70 4.59
C ALA A 142 4.89 -4.59 3.53
N ALA A 143 3.79 -4.61 2.76
CA ALA A 143 3.54 -3.61 1.71
C ALA A 143 3.10 -2.24 2.26
N CYS A 144 2.38 -2.21 3.38
CA CYS A 144 1.77 -0.99 3.92
C CYS A 144 2.79 0.10 4.32
N PRO A 145 3.87 -0.19 5.08
CA PRO A 145 4.92 0.80 5.39
C PRO A 145 5.64 1.30 4.14
N MET A 146 5.80 0.44 3.12
CA MET A 146 6.44 0.82 1.85
C MET A 146 5.64 1.87 1.08
N LEU A 147 4.31 1.83 1.18
CA LEU A 147 3.40 2.74 0.46
C LEU A 147 3.08 4.01 1.26
N LEU A 148 2.84 3.89 2.56
CA LEU A 148 2.35 5.01 3.37
C LEU A 148 3.48 5.87 3.95
N VAL A 149 4.66 5.29 4.17
CA VAL A 149 5.73 5.96 4.91
C VAL A 149 7.08 5.79 4.19
N PRO A 150 7.26 6.32 2.97
CA PRO A 150 8.52 6.19 2.24
C PRO A 150 9.70 6.78 3.02
N ARG A 151 9.46 7.85 3.82
CA ARG A 151 10.46 8.44 4.72
C ARG A 151 10.96 7.43 5.76
N PHE A 152 10.08 6.59 6.32
CA PHE A 152 10.49 5.58 7.31
C PHE A 152 11.32 4.48 6.65
N MET A 153 10.95 4.06 5.45
CA MET A 153 11.74 3.08 4.73
C MET A 153 13.08 3.64 4.26
N TRP A 154 13.14 4.91 3.82
CA TRP A 154 14.41 5.55 3.57
C TRP A 154 15.25 5.61 4.84
N PHE A 155 14.67 5.97 5.98
CA PHE A 155 15.37 5.92 7.27
C PHE A 155 15.92 4.52 7.59
N LEU A 156 15.16 3.45 7.32
CA LEU A 156 15.64 2.07 7.49
C LEU A 156 16.76 1.72 6.51
N ASP A 157 16.65 2.16 5.26
CA ASP A 157 17.70 1.99 4.25
C ASP A 157 18.96 2.76 4.68
N THR A 158 18.85 4.02 5.08
CA THR A 158 19.96 4.83 5.62
C THR A 158 20.57 4.19 6.85
N LEU A 159 19.77 3.62 7.76
CA LEU A 159 20.27 2.93 8.95
C LEU A 159 21.06 1.67 8.55
N LYS A 160 20.53 0.88 7.60
CA LYS A 160 21.22 -0.28 7.03
C LYS A 160 22.53 0.15 6.38
N TYR A 161 22.52 1.16 5.51
CA TYR A 161 23.73 1.65 4.86
C TYR A 161 24.73 2.14 5.89
N ARG A 162 24.32 2.95 6.87
CA ARG A 162 25.22 3.46 7.92
C ARG A 162 25.86 2.35 8.77
N ILE A 163 25.16 1.23 8.97
CA ILE A 163 25.68 0.09 9.72
C ILE A 163 26.63 -0.78 8.87
N PHE A 164 26.35 -0.94 7.57
CA PHE A 164 27.03 -1.92 6.72
C PHE A 164 27.99 -1.32 5.67
N TYR A 165 27.89 -0.03 5.35
CA TYR A 165 28.59 0.63 4.24
C TYR A 165 28.97 2.08 4.58
N GLU A 166 30.21 2.46 4.25
CA GLU A 166 30.80 3.76 4.65
C GLU A 166 30.66 4.88 3.58
N TRP A 167 29.89 4.65 2.50
CA TRP A 167 29.85 5.56 1.34
C TRP A 167 28.45 6.16 1.09
N ASP A 168 28.42 7.45 0.76
CA ASP A 168 27.23 8.20 0.32
C ASP A 168 26.58 7.50 -0.88
N THR A 169 25.40 6.91 -0.68
CA THR A 169 24.65 6.24 -1.73
C THR A 169 23.24 6.82 -1.79
N THR A 170 23.06 7.79 -2.69
CA THR A 170 21.73 8.13 -3.17
C THR A 170 21.20 6.94 -3.99
N PRO A 171 19.97 6.46 -3.74
CA PRO A 171 19.40 5.35 -4.48
C PRO A 171 19.21 5.73 -5.94
N SER A 172 19.53 4.83 -6.88
CA SER A 172 19.26 5.07 -8.30
C SER A 172 17.76 5.03 -8.59
N ASP A 173 17.31 5.77 -9.63
CA ASP A 173 15.91 5.75 -10.08
C ASP A 173 15.40 4.32 -10.35
N PHE A 174 16.28 3.46 -10.86
CA PHE A 174 15.96 2.05 -11.09
C PHE A 174 15.65 1.31 -9.78
N ALA A 175 16.41 1.56 -8.71
CA ALA A 175 16.14 0.95 -7.41
C ALA A 175 14.79 1.41 -6.84
N LEU A 176 14.45 2.70 -6.98
CA LEU A 176 13.15 3.24 -6.59
C LEU A 176 12.00 2.60 -7.39
N PHE A 177 12.20 2.40 -8.69
CA PHE A 177 11.23 1.72 -9.56
C PHE A 177 11.02 0.26 -9.16
N VAL A 178 12.11 -0.50 -8.99
CA VAL A 178 12.05 -1.93 -8.59
C VAL A 178 11.35 -2.07 -7.25
N ARG A 179 11.65 -1.20 -6.29
CA ARG A 179 10.99 -1.20 -4.99
C ARG A 179 9.48 -1.03 -5.12
N LYS A 180 9.01 -0.05 -5.90
CA LYS A 180 7.57 0.12 -6.16
C LYS A 180 6.95 -1.11 -6.83
N ALA A 181 7.62 -1.69 -7.82
CA ALA A 181 7.14 -2.89 -8.49
C ALA A 181 7.00 -4.08 -7.53
N VAL A 182 7.98 -4.31 -6.66
CA VAL A 182 7.94 -5.35 -5.62
C VAL A 182 6.78 -5.11 -4.65
N THR A 183 6.59 -3.87 -4.20
CA THR A 183 5.48 -3.54 -3.29
C THR A 183 4.12 -3.84 -3.92
N TYR A 184 3.90 -3.49 -5.19
CA TYR A 184 2.65 -3.83 -5.88
C TYR A 184 2.47 -5.33 -6.10
N MET A 185 3.55 -6.06 -6.37
CA MET A 185 3.50 -7.53 -6.47
C MET A 185 3.10 -8.15 -5.12
N MET A 186 3.68 -7.69 -4.01
CA MET A 186 3.32 -8.17 -2.66
C MET A 186 1.86 -7.88 -2.33
N PHE A 187 1.36 -6.70 -2.69
CA PHE A 187 -0.06 -6.36 -2.55
C PHE A 187 -0.96 -7.31 -3.36
N ALA A 188 -0.63 -7.55 -4.63
CA ALA A 188 -1.40 -8.46 -5.48
C ALA A 188 -1.41 -9.89 -4.93
N VAL A 189 -0.26 -10.40 -4.47
CA VAL A 189 -0.16 -11.70 -3.80
C VAL A 189 -1.02 -11.74 -2.54
N GLY A 190 -1.01 -10.70 -1.73
CA GLY A 190 -1.85 -10.60 -0.54
C GLY A 190 -3.33 -10.69 -0.86
N ILE A 191 -3.80 -9.99 -1.90
CA ILE A 191 -5.20 -10.10 -2.36
C ILE A 191 -5.52 -11.52 -2.80
N ILE A 192 -4.65 -12.15 -3.61
CA ILE A 192 -4.85 -13.52 -4.09
C ILE A 192 -4.96 -14.50 -2.91
N CYS A 193 -4.10 -14.37 -1.90
CA CYS A 193 -4.17 -15.18 -0.68
C CYS A 193 -5.52 -15.01 0.03
N ILE A 194 -5.99 -13.78 0.22
CA ILE A 194 -7.30 -13.51 0.87
C ILE A 194 -8.44 -14.10 0.05
N MET A 195 -8.45 -13.90 -1.28
CA MET A 195 -9.47 -14.44 -2.17
C MET A 195 -9.50 -15.98 -2.15
N TYR A 196 -8.33 -16.62 -2.17
CA TYR A 196 -8.24 -18.07 -2.10
C TYR A 196 -8.70 -18.61 -0.73
N GLY A 197 -8.29 -17.96 0.36
CA GLY A 197 -8.78 -18.30 1.70
C GLY A 197 -10.29 -18.14 1.85
N TYR A 198 -10.87 -17.10 1.23
CA TYR A 198 -12.32 -16.91 1.19
C TYR A 198 -13.03 -18.00 0.38
N SER A 199 -12.45 -18.39 -0.76
CA SER A 199 -12.98 -19.48 -1.60
C SER A 199 -12.90 -20.86 -0.95
N LEU A 200 -11.99 -21.07 0.01
CA LEU A 200 -11.93 -22.31 0.79
C LEU A 200 -12.93 -22.32 1.95
N TYR A 201 -13.35 -21.13 2.41
CA TYR A 201 -14.28 -21.01 3.52
C TYR A 201 -15.75 -21.24 3.10
N PHE A 202 -16.13 -20.80 1.90
CA PHE A 202 -17.49 -20.92 1.35
C PHE A 202 -17.61 -22.09 0.35
#